data_AF-A0A965IFI0-F1
#
_entry.id   AF-A0A965IFI0-F1
#
_cell.length_a   1.000
_cell.length_b   1.000
_cell.length_c   1.000
_cell.angle_alpha   90.00
_cell.angle_beta   90.00
_cell.angle_gamma   90.00
#
_symmetry.space_group_name_H-M   'P 1'
#
loop_
_entity.id
_entity.type
_entity.pdbx_description
1 polymer ?
#
loop_
_entity_poly.entity_id
_entity_poly.type
_entity_poly.pdbx_seq_one_letter_code
_entity_poly.pdbx_strand_id
1 'polypeptide(L)' 'MYCDINFPTKKALKAAVASGQAVTIFSPGPFPVDCSTGKHCVEGPHYPQPHRWYASVVVQDGRIVSVK' A
#
# COMPACT_ATOMS: atom_id res chain seq x y z
N MET A 1 -3.31 -3.42 -6.19
CA MET A 1 -3.40 -3.78 -4.75
C MET A 1 -3.50 -2.51 -3.93
N TYR A 2 -4.15 -2.57 -2.79
CA TYR A 2 -4.36 -1.42 -1.91
C TYR A 2 -3.46 -1.50 -0.68
N CYS A 3 -3.38 -0.40 0.06
CA CYS A 3 -2.99 -0.45 1.46
C CYS A 3 -4.22 -0.83 2.29
N ASP A 4 -4.05 -1.33 3.50
CA ASP A 4 -5.14 -1.50 4.46
C ASP A 4 -5.82 -0.15 4.82
N ILE A 5 -5.09 0.95 4.66
CA ILE A 5 -5.56 2.32 4.83
C ILE A 5 -5.74 3.00 3.46
N ASN A 6 -6.90 3.62 3.22
CA ASN A 6 -7.16 4.36 1.99
C ASN A 6 -6.47 5.73 1.97
N PHE A 7 -5.26 5.80 1.41
CA PHE A 7 -4.52 7.05 1.30
C PHE A 7 -4.98 7.90 0.10
N PRO A 8 -5.33 9.19 0.30
CA PRO A 8 -5.78 10.05 -0.79
C PRO A 8 -4.66 10.40 -1.78
N THR A 9 -3.39 10.33 -1.35
CA THR A 9 -2.20 10.62 -2.17
C THR A 9 -1.03 9.70 -1.82
N LYS A 10 -0.11 9.49 -2.79
CA LYS A 10 1.17 8.82 -2.53
C LYS A 10 2.01 9.50 -1.43
N LYS A 11 1.92 10.83 -1.29
CA LYS A 11 2.62 11.57 -0.25
C LYS A 11 2.11 11.20 1.15
N ALA A 12 0.81 10.99 1.31
CA ALA A 12 0.22 10.56 2.57
C ALA A 12 0.71 9.16 2.97
N LEU A 13 0.75 8.21 2.02
CA LEU A 13 1.34 6.89 2.24
C LEU A 13 2.81 6.98 2.67
N LYS A 14 3.63 7.78 1.96
CA LYS A 14 5.05 8.00 2.31
C LYS A 14 5.21 8.54 3.74
N ALA A 15 4.39 9.52 4.13
CA ALA A 15 4.44 10.12 5.46
C ALA A 15 4.05 9.11 6.56
N ALA A 16 3.00 8.30 6.34
CA ALA A 16 2.59 7.27 7.28
C ALA A 16 3.70 6.26 7.53
N VAL A 17 4.29 5.70 6.47
CA VAL A 17 5.41 4.74 6.58
C VAL A 17 6.62 5.39 7.25
N ALA A 18 6.99 6.62 6.90
CA ALA A 18 8.10 7.33 7.51
C ALA A 18 7.87 7.66 9.00
N SER A 19 6.62 7.83 9.43
CA SER A 19 6.26 8.04 10.84
C SER A 19 6.28 6.75 11.68
N GLY A 20 6.55 5.60 11.07
CA GLY A 20 6.53 4.29 11.72
C GLY A 20 5.12 3.69 11.86
N GLN A 21 4.11 4.26 11.19
CA GLN A 21 2.78 3.68 11.15
C GLN A 21 2.83 2.32 10.45
N ALA A 22 2.24 1.29 11.07
CA ALA A 22 2.12 -0.01 10.46
C ALA A 22 1.09 0.05 9.32
N VAL A 23 1.57 -0.07 8.08
CA VAL A 23 0.75 -0.15 6.86
C VAL A 23 0.97 -1.51 6.22
N THR A 24 -0.11 -2.20 5.85
CA THR A 24 -0.08 -3.53 5.22
C THR A 24 -0.74 -3.49 3.85
N ILE A 25 -0.57 -4.56 3.06
CA ILE A 25 -1.21 -4.69 1.75
C ILE A 25 -2.59 -5.32 1.92
N PHE A 26 -3.57 -4.81 1.17
CA PHE A 26 -4.94 -5.29 1.14
C PHE A 26 -5.40 -5.49 -0.32
N SER A 27 -6.28 -6.47 -0.55
CA SER A 27 -7.00 -6.66 -1.80
C SER A 27 -8.45 -7.06 -1.49
N PRO A 28 -9.46 -6.38 -2.08
CA PRO A 28 -10.87 -6.70 -1.83
C PRO A 28 -11.37 -7.91 -2.63
N GLY A 29 -10.53 -8.49 -3.50
CA GLY A 29 -10.92 -9.62 -4.35
C GLY A 29 -10.96 -10.96 -3.60
N PRO A 30 -11.54 -12.00 -4.20
CA PRO A 30 -11.65 -13.33 -3.60
C PRO A 30 -10.30 -14.07 -3.50
N PHE A 31 -9.26 -13.53 -4.13
CA PHE A 31 -7.93 -14.13 -4.15
C PHE A 31 -7.07 -13.55 -3.01
N PRO A 32 -6.29 -14.40 -2.32
CA PRO A 32 -5.38 -13.94 -1.28
C PRO A 32 -4.37 -12.94 -1.87
N VAL A 33 -4.04 -11.91 -1.10
CA VAL A 33 -3.02 -10.95 -1.49
C VAL A 33 -1.65 -11.47 -1.07
N ASP A 34 -0.67 -11.36 -1.96
CA ASP A 34 0.70 -11.71 -1.61
C ASP A 34 1.30 -10.62 -0.71
N CYS A 35 1.39 -10.92 0.59
CA CYS A 35 2.05 -10.09 1.59
C CYS A 35 3.50 -10.53 1.87
N SER A 36 4.10 -11.34 0.98
CA SER A 36 5.48 -11.79 1.15
C SER A 36 6.47 -10.63 1.16
N THR A 37 7.59 -10.84 1.86
CA THR A 37 8.70 -9.88 1.88
C THR A 37 9.23 -9.68 0.46
N GLY A 38 9.27 -8.45 -0.02
CA GLY A 38 9.65 -8.17 -1.40
C GLY A 38 9.14 -6.84 -1.93
N LYS A 39 9.26 -6.66 -3.25
CA LYS A 39 8.78 -5.46 -3.96
C LYS A 39 7.36 -5.71 -4.45
N HIS A 40 6.47 -4.77 -4.13
CA HIS A 40 5.07 -4.79 -4.52
C HIS A 40 4.64 -3.46 -5.14
N CYS A 41 3.45 -3.44 -5.76
CA CYS A 41 2.84 -2.22 -6.27
C CYS A 41 1.50 -1.99 -5.57
N VAL A 42 1.33 -0.79 -5.00
CA VAL A 42 0.06 -0.35 -4.41
C VAL A 42 -0.46 0.88 -5.14
N GLU A 43 -1.78 1.01 -5.15
CA GLU A 43 -2.49 2.07 -5.85
C GLU A 43 -3.53 2.71 -4.94
N GLY A 44 -3.93 3.94 -5.27
CA GLY A 44 -5.02 4.57 -4.56
C GLY A 44 -5.48 5.87 -5.23
N PRO A 45 -6.54 6.51 -4.71
CA PRO A 45 -7.41 6.03 -3.61
C PRO A 45 -8.14 4.73 -3.98
N HIS A 46 -8.66 3.98 -3.01
CA HIS A 46 -9.37 2.72 -3.28
C HIS A 46 -10.61 2.95 -4.15
N TYR A 47 -10.99 1.94 -4.95
CA TYR A 47 -12.29 1.91 -5.63
C TYR A 47 -13.42 2.12 -4.59
N PRO A 48 -14.51 2.86 -4.90
CA PRO A 48 -14.98 3.35 -6.21
C PRO A 48 -14.32 4.63 -6.74
N GLN A 49 -13.39 5.24 -6.00
CA GLN A 49 -12.70 6.43 -6.50
C GLN A 49 -11.69 6.05 -7.60
N PRO A 50 -11.52 6.88 -8.64
CA PRO A 50 -10.49 6.67 -9.64
C PRO A 50 -9.10 6.65 -8.99
N HIS A 51 -8.27 5.68 -9.34
CA HIS A 51 -6.88 5.64 -8.90
C HIS A 51 -6.12 6.84 -9.47
N ARG A 52 -5.53 7.63 -8.58
CA ARG A 52 -4.77 8.85 -8.92
C ARG A 52 -3.28 8.68 -8.70
N TRP A 53 -2.87 7.61 -8.04
CA TRP A 53 -1.47 7.35 -7.76
C TRP A 53 -1.17 5.85 -7.73
N TYR A 54 0.07 5.54 -8.10
CA TYR A 54 0.69 4.21 -8.02
C TYR A 54 2.04 4.36 -7.32
N ALA A 55 2.42 3.38 -6.52
CA ALA A 55 3.69 3.37 -5.81
C ALA A 55 4.29 1.96 -5.77
N SER A 56 5.58 1.87 -6.08
CA SER A 56 6.36 0.68 -5.74
C SER A 56 6.71 0.74 -4.25
N VAL A 57 6.44 -0.35 -3.54
CA VAL A 57 6.69 -0.47 -2.10
C VAL A 57 7.56 -1.68 -1.81
N VAL A 58 8.29 -1.62 -0.70
CA VAL A 58 8.99 -2.79 -0.15
C VAL A 58 8.22 -3.25 1.07
N VAL A 59 7.85 -4.52 1.09
CA VAL A 59 7.23 -5.20 2.22
C VAL A 59 8.28 -6.02 2.93
N GLN A 60 8.26 -5.98 4.26
CA GLN A 60 9.04 -6.84 5.13
C GLN A 60 8.17 -7.25 6.31
N ASP A 61 8.11 -8.55 6.60
CA ASP A 61 7.31 -9.12 7.69
C ASP A 61 5.83 -8.68 7.65
N GLY A 62 5.28 -8.66 6.43
CA GLY A 62 3.89 -8.27 6.15
C GLY A 62 3.60 -6.77 6.22
N ARG A 63 4.61 -5.91 6.44
CA ARG A 63 4.46 -4.44 6.54
C ARG A 63 5.23 -3.71 5.47
N ILE A 64 4.68 -2.59 5.01
CA ILE A 64 5.37 -1.69 4.09
C ILE A 64 6.45 -0.92 4.87
N VAL A 65 7.71 -1.09 4.45
CA VAL A 65 8.88 -0.42 5.06
C VAL A 65 9.48 0.67 4.18
N SER A 66 9.14 0.69 2.88
CA SER A 66 9.64 1.71 1.95
C SER A 66 8.66 1.97 0.82
N VAL A 67 8.64 3.21 0.33
CA VAL A 67 7.75 3.67 -0.74
C VAL A 67 8.55 4.54 -1.73
N LYS A 68 8.53 4.20 -3.01
CA LYS A 68 9.26 4.91 -4.08
C LYS A 68 8.40 5.97 -4.81
#